data_AF-A0A067SCG8-F1
#
_entry.id   AF-A0A067SCG8-F1
#
_cell.length_a   1.000
_cell.length_b   1.000
_cell.length_c   1.000
_cell.angle_alpha   90.00
_cell.angle_beta   90.00
_cell.angle_gamma   90.00
#
_symmetry.space_group_name_H-M   'P 1'
#
loop_
_entity.id
_entity.type
_entity.pdbx_description
1 polymer ?
#
loop_
_entity_poly.entity_id
_entity_poly.type
_entity_poly.pdbx_seq_one_letter_code
_entity_poly.pdbx_strand_id
1 'polypeptide(L)'
;MVQWTRAAYAGSYRKLVLAFDIGTTFSGISYSVLDPGKVPKIQPVTRYQYNLYDDGHLRTTSISKVPTVIYYDDLGNVRALGAETIEESITSMGWMKVEWFKLYLRPASAPGADVTPKLPPLPRNKSIVEVYADFLRYMQRCARDYIIYAHGAELWSSVENGRIDYVVSHPNGWEGKQQSIMRLAAIKAGLISDSTDDHQRVIFITEGEASLHFAAHLGLLDAAIKKGGSIAIVDAGGGTVDVSCYRKKKKVSEERGTFEEVAPAQSYFHGSVFVTLQARVFLESHLKDSIYLDDLDKILHSFDTTTKLRFRDANQPQFVKFGSATDNDHPHNIRLGQLKLDGNDIAMFFKLSVQCITHAILEQRKRAHKPISHIVLVGGFSASDWLFERVRESLEPLHLKVLRPEAQPNKSVADGAVSFYLDHFVRNRVSNFTYGTFGGVTYTPSIKGHKKWRECHGEKAVYINSKGVEALRDYFTVLLPKGALVSEGKEFRLRNVYLATNEMDTTKKAILEAGAVLHCYRGDRKLMSKQQEPESFTPVCTIVANMERIPEVVGKTPQGRQYRERKCDLVLYFGNTEIRAELSWKENVCFVSVFHGQLILIPLFSSGNGKKVSFMSLPLHKG
;
A
#
# COMPACT_ATOMS: atom_id res chain seq x y z
N MET A 1 0.71 16.84 28.20
CA MET A 1 0.43 16.16 26.92
C MET A 1 0.33 17.25 25.88
N VAL A 2 1.02 17.14 24.74
CA VAL A 2 0.75 18.08 23.63
C VAL A 2 -0.61 17.69 23.06
N GLN A 3 -1.64 18.47 23.36
CA GLN A 3 -2.98 18.19 22.86
C GLN A 3 -3.00 18.62 21.38
N TRP A 4 -3.08 17.65 20.47
CA TRP A 4 -3.14 17.88 19.03
C TRP A 4 -4.50 18.52 18.69
N THR A 5 -4.61 19.84 18.78
CA THR A 5 -5.85 20.58 18.50
C THR A 5 -6.05 20.74 17.00
N ARG A 6 -7.13 20.17 16.47
CA ARG A 6 -7.52 20.27 15.05
C ARG A 6 -8.15 21.63 14.75
N ALA A 7 -7.84 22.17 13.57
CA ALA A 7 -8.51 23.37 13.08
C ALA A 7 -9.92 23.02 12.60
N ALA A 8 -10.81 24.01 12.62
CA ALA A 8 -12.12 23.86 12.01
C ALA A 8 -12.00 23.63 10.50
N TYR A 9 -12.90 22.82 9.93
CA TYR A 9 -12.93 22.56 8.50
C TYR A 9 -13.28 23.84 7.73
N ALA A 10 -12.39 24.24 6.82
CA ALA A 10 -12.50 25.49 6.07
C ALA A 10 -13.24 25.34 4.72
N GLY A 11 -13.69 24.13 4.36
CA GLY A 11 -14.45 23.94 3.13
C GLY A 11 -15.81 24.63 3.18
N SER A 12 -16.34 24.99 2.02
CA SER A 12 -17.61 25.72 1.88
C SER A 12 -18.86 24.82 1.95
N TYR A 13 -18.69 23.50 1.86
CA TYR A 13 -19.79 22.53 1.86
C TYR A 13 -19.40 21.29 2.68
N ARG A 14 -20.41 20.56 3.17
CA ARG A 14 -20.20 19.31 3.90
C ARG A 14 -19.51 18.25 3.01
N LYS A 15 -18.48 17.60 3.54
CA LYS A 15 -17.87 16.39 2.96
C LYS A 15 -17.83 15.25 3.97
N LEU A 16 -17.61 14.04 3.47
CA LEU A 16 -17.34 12.86 4.29
C LEU A 16 -15.99 12.28 3.89
N VAL A 17 -15.19 11.93 4.89
CA VAL A 17 -13.97 11.12 4.69
C VAL A 17 -14.27 9.73 5.22
N LEU A 18 -14.09 8.71 4.38
CA LEU A 18 -14.15 7.30 4.75
C LEU A 18 -12.77 6.68 4.62
N ALA A 19 -12.22 6.17 5.71
CA ALA A 19 -11.00 5.39 5.71
C ALA A 19 -11.32 3.89 5.72
N PHE A 20 -10.81 3.16 4.74
CA PHE A 20 -10.90 1.71 4.65
C PHE A 20 -9.52 1.09 4.88
N ASP A 21 -9.40 0.37 5.99
CA ASP A 21 -8.28 -0.52 6.27
C ASP A 21 -8.69 -1.94 5.89
N ILE A 22 -8.39 -2.38 4.67
CA ILE A 22 -8.64 -3.76 4.24
C ILE A 22 -7.42 -4.58 4.61
N GLY A 23 -7.38 -5.19 5.80
CA GLY A 23 -6.26 -6.04 6.21
C GLY A 23 -6.35 -7.47 5.66
N THR A 24 -5.27 -8.25 5.78
CA THR A 24 -5.26 -9.65 5.31
C THR A 24 -6.25 -10.55 6.05
N THR A 25 -6.44 -10.32 7.35
CA THR A 25 -7.28 -11.14 8.24
C THR A 25 -8.51 -10.40 8.72
N PHE A 26 -8.38 -9.11 9.01
CA PHE A 26 -9.46 -8.26 9.49
C PHE A 26 -9.42 -6.89 8.83
N SER A 27 -10.59 -6.29 8.64
CA SER A 27 -10.76 -4.98 8.02
C SER A 27 -11.51 -4.01 8.93
N GLY A 28 -11.15 -2.73 8.89
CA GLY A 28 -11.75 -1.67 9.71
C GLY A 28 -12.19 -0.46 8.90
N ILE A 29 -13.18 0.26 9.42
CA ILE A 29 -13.70 1.50 8.83
C ILE A 29 -13.64 2.59 9.89
N SER A 30 -13.12 3.76 9.52
CA SER A 30 -13.24 4.98 10.30
C SER A 30 -13.67 6.12 9.39
N TYR A 31 -14.31 7.13 9.95
CA TYR A 31 -14.80 8.27 9.18
C TYR A 31 -14.67 9.57 9.93
N SER A 32 -14.81 10.68 9.19
CA SER A 32 -14.99 12.01 9.77
C SER A 32 -15.97 12.81 8.91
N VAL A 33 -16.97 13.41 9.55
CA VAL A 33 -17.85 14.39 8.93
C VAL A 33 -17.14 15.74 8.91
N LEU A 34 -17.03 16.34 7.74
CA LEU A 34 -16.38 17.64 7.54
C LEU A 34 -17.45 18.71 7.33
N ASP A 35 -17.84 19.36 8.43
CA ASP A 35 -18.80 20.46 8.43
C ASP A 35 -18.09 21.81 8.42
N PRO A 36 -18.48 22.76 7.53
CA PRO A 36 -17.91 24.10 7.51
C PRO A 36 -17.91 24.75 8.91
N GLY A 37 -16.75 25.23 9.34
CA GLY A 37 -16.57 25.89 10.64
C GLY A 37 -16.54 24.96 11.86
N LYS A 38 -16.72 23.64 11.71
CA LYS A 38 -16.62 22.67 12.82
C LYS A 38 -15.28 21.96 12.83
N VAL A 39 -14.77 21.67 14.02
CA VAL A 39 -13.56 20.85 14.21
C VAL A 39 -13.87 19.39 13.88
N PRO A 40 -13.21 18.77 12.89
CA PRO A 40 -13.42 17.38 12.52
C PRO A 40 -13.12 16.40 13.66
N LYS A 41 -13.90 15.31 13.73
CA LYS A 41 -13.73 14.22 14.71
C LYS A 41 -13.59 12.89 13.99
N ILE A 42 -12.61 12.12 14.42
CA ILE A 42 -12.39 10.75 13.92
C ILE A 42 -13.36 9.83 14.66
N GLN A 43 -14.14 9.05 13.91
CA GLN A 43 -15.14 8.14 14.44
C GLN A 43 -14.97 6.76 13.81
N PRO A 44 -14.75 5.70 14.61
CA PRO A 44 -14.72 4.34 14.09
C PRO A 44 -16.13 3.82 13.82
N VAL A 45 -16.29 2.93 12.83
CA VAL A 45 -17.46 2.08 12.70
C VAL A 45 -17.30 0.90 13.64
N THR A 46 -18.24 0.73 14.57
CA THR A 46 -18.16 -0.28 15.64
C THR A 46 -19.38 -1.18 15.73
N ARG A 47 -20.28 -1.09 14.75
CA ARG A 47 -21.53 -1.84 14.68
C ARG A 47 -21.79 -2.20 13.23
N TYR A 48 -22.09 -3.47 12.97
CA TYR A 48 -22.34 -4.00 11.65
C TYR A 48 -23.70 -4.68 11.65
N GLN A 49 -24.58 -4.25 10.75
CA GLN A 49 -25.91 -4.83 10.56
C GLN A 49 -25.94 -5.64 9.26
N TYR A 50 -26.62 -6.78 9.30
CA TYR A 50 -26.73 -7.66 8.14
C TYR A 50 -28.00 -8.51 8.21
N ASN A 51 -28.49 -8.90 7.05
CA ASN A 51 -29.60 -9.85 6.87
C ASN A 51 -29.10 -10.97 5.95
N LEU A 52 -28.53 -12.02 6.56
CA LEU A 52 -27.81 -13.07 5.83
C LEU A 52 -28.74 -13.97 5.01
N TYR A 53 -29.96 -14.26 5.50
CA TYR A 53 -30.88 -15.21 4.86
C TYR A 53 -32.04 -14.54 4.12
N ASP A 54 -32.00 -13.21 4.00
CA ASP A 54 -33.11 -12.41 3.47
C ASP A 54 -34.46 -12.71 4.14
N ASP A 55 -34.41 -13.05 5.44
CA ASP A 55 -35.54 -13.52 6.24
C ASP A 55 -36.31 -12.37 6.93
N GLY A 56 -35.94 -11.13 6.61
CA GLY A 56 -36.43 -9.92 7.28
C GLY A 56 -35.84 -9.69 8.68
N HIS A 57 -35.02 -10.60 9.21
CA HIS A 57 -34.43 -10.47 10.54
C HIS A 57 -33.04 -9.83 10.48
N LEU A 58 -32.99 -8.54 10.82
CA LEU A 58 -31.75 -7.77 10.94
C LEU A 58 -30.93 -8.24 12.15
N ARG A 59 -29.75 -8.79 11.86
CA ARG A 59 -28.73 -9.16 12.85
C ARG A 59 -27.78 -7.99 13.07
N THR A 60 -27.17 -7.92 14.24
CA THR A 60 -26.23 -6.85 14.60
C THR A 60 -25.07 -7.42 15.39
N THR A 61 -23.85 -7.08 14.97
CA THR A 61 -22.62 -7.42 15.70
C THR A 61 -21.84 -6.14 16.06
N SER A 62 -21.46 -6.02 17.34
CA SER A 62 -20.68 -4.88 17.85
C SER A 62 -19.20 -5.22 17.93
N ILE A 63 -18.51 -5.09 16.82
CA ILE A 63 -17.07 -5.36 16.67
C ILE A 63 -16.39 -4.16 16.04
N SER A 64 -15.08 -4.00 16.27
CA SER A 64 -14.30 -2.88 15.73
C SER A 64 -13.76 -3.13 14.32
N LYS A 65 -13.65 -4.41 13.96
CA LYS A 65 -13.18 -4.88 12.67
C LYS A 65 -13.95 -6.13 12.30
N VAL A 66 -14.16 -6.31 11.01
CA VAL A 66 -14.78 -7.50 10.44
C VAL A 66 -13.72 -8.47 9.92
N PRO A 67 -13.96 -9.78 9.89
CA PRO A 67 -13.11 -10.71 9.16
C PRO A 67 -12.95 -10.29 7.69
N THR A 68 -11.74 -10.37 7.12
CA THR A 68 -11.53 -10.16 5.68
C THR A 68 -11.81 -11.45 4.92
N VAL A 69 -13.06 -11.89 4.97
CA VAL A 69 -13.53 -13.18 4.43
C VAL A 69 -14.74 -12.94 3.55
N ILE A 70 -14.80 -13.70 2.44
CA ILE A 70 -15.94 -13.75 1.51
C ILE A 70 -16.33 -15.20 1.30
N TYR A 71 -17.61 -15.51 1.28
CA TYR A 71 -18.13 -16.77 0.79
C TYR A 71 -18.81 -16.58 -0.55
N TYR A 72 -18.48 -17.46 -1.50
CA TYR A 72 -19.07 -17.50 -2.84
C TYR A 72 -19.81 -18.81 -3.06
N ASP A 73 -20.92 -18.76 -3.80
CA ASP A 73 -21.50 -19.98 -4.38
C ASP A 73 -20.70 -20.44 -5.62
N ASP A 74 -21.08 -21.59 -6.18
CA ASP A 74 -20.43 -22.19 -7.36
C ASP A 74 -20.52 -21.32 -8.63
N LEU A 75 -21.46 -20.38 -8.67
CA LEU A 75 -21.63 -19.42 -9.77
C LEU A 75 -20.75 -18.18 -9.58
N GLY A 76 -20.08 -18.04 -8.43
CA GLY A 76 -19.28 -16.88 -8.07
C GLY A 76 -20.10 -15.71 -7.53
N ASN A 77 -21.34 -15.92 -7.09
CA ASN A 77 -22.11 -14.90 -6.40
C ASN A 77 -21.70 -14.83 -4.93
N VAL A 78 -21.63 -13.61 -4.41
CA VAL A 78 -21.38 -13.38 -2.98
C VAL A 78 -22.55 -13.91 -2.16
N ARG A 79 -22.23 -14.67 -1.10
CA ARG A 79 -23.22 -15.21 -0.15
C ARG A 79 -23.05 -14.72 1.27
N ALA A 80 -21.82 -14.47 1.71
CA ALA A 80 -21.54 -13.85 3.01
C ALA A 80 -20.25 -13.04 2.98
N LEU A 81 -20.22 -11.92 3.69
CA LEU A 81 -19.07 -11.00 3.78
C LEU A 81 -18.84 -10.46 5.18
N GLY A 82 -17.57 -10.36 5.58
CA GLY A 82 -17.20 -9.61 6.78
C GLY A 82 -17.87 -10.15 8.05
N ALA A 83 -18.59 -9.30 8.77
CA ALA A 83 -19.32 -9.66 9.99
C ALA A 83 -20.28 -10.83 9.80
N GLU A 84 -20.86 -10.99 8.60
CA GLU A 84 -21.77 -12.09 8.28
C GLU A 84 -21.08 -13.44 8.46
N THR A 85 -19.79 -13.53 8.12
CA THR A 85 -18.99 -14.77 8.14
C THR A 85 -18.71 -15.35 9.53
N ILE A 86 -19.13 -14.64 10.58
CA ILE A 86 -18.98 -15.07 11.98
C ILE A 86 -20.08 -16.09 12.35
N GLU A 87 -21.20 -16.10 11.63
CA GLU A 87 -22.30 -17.04 11.87
C GLU A 87 -21.85 -18.49 11.63
N GLU A 88 -21.93 -19.34 12.65
CA GLU A 88 -21.44 -20.72 12.59
C GLU A 88 -22.06 -21.52 11.43
N SER A 89 -23.34 -21.28 11.15
CA SER A 89 -24.11 -21.94 10.08
C SER A 89 -23.50 -21.79 8.67
N ILE A 90 -22.71 -20.75 8.41
CA ILE A 90 -22.12 -20.51 7.08
C ILE A 90 -21.17 -21.64 6.71
N THR A 91 -20.45 -22.20 7.69
CA THR A 91 -19.50 -23.28 7.47
C THR A 91 -20.17 -24.55 6.95
N SER A 92 -21.47 -24.74 7.21
CA SER A 92 -22.27 -25.87 6.72
C SER A 92 -22.94 -25.65 5.35
N MET A 93 -22.82 -24.47 4.74
CA MET A 93 -23.55 -24.14 3.49
C MET A 93 -22.89 -24.65 2.21
N GLY A 94 -21.70 -25.25 2.28
CA GLY A 94 -20.95 -25.73 1.12
C GLY A 94 -20.40 -24.62 0.21
N TRP A 95 -20.49 -23.35 0.61
CA TRP A 95 -19.94 -22.22 -0.14
C TRP A 95 -18.42 -22.17 -0.07
N MET A 96 -17.80 -21.69 -1.14
CA MET A 96 -16.35 -21.50 -1.21
C MET A 96 -15.93 -20.30 -0.36
N LYS A 97 -15.14 -20.57 0.69
CA LYS A 97 -14.48 -19.55 1.51
C LYS A 97 -13.29 -18.95 0.75
N VAL A 98 -13.23 -17.63 0.67
CA VAL A 98 -12.11 -16.86 0.16
C VAL A 98 -11.58 -15.97 1.28
N GLU A 99 -10.34 -16.23 1.68
CA GLU A 99 -9.63 -15.46 2.71
C GLU A 99 -8.19 -15.18 2.26
N TRP A 100 -7.53 -14.25 2.97
CA TRP A 100 -6.15 -13.82 2.68
C TRP A 100 -5.93 -13.29 1.25
N PHE A 101 -7.01 -12.96 0.54
CA PHE A 101 -6.96 -12.53 -0.86
C PHE A 101 -6.10 -11.27 -1.04
N LYS A 102 -5.93 -10.43 -0.01
CA LYS A 102 -4.98 -9.31 0.01
C LYS A 102 -3.57 -9.73 -0.41
N LEU A 103 -3.13 -10.94 -0.05
CA LEU A 103 -1.79 -11.43 -0.37
C LEU A 103 -1.60 -11.72 -1.87
N TYR A 104 -2.66 -11.85 -2.67
CA TYR A 104 -2.54 -11.96 -4.14
C TYR A 104 -2.08 -10.66 -4.82
N LEU A 105 -2.23 -9.51 -4.17
CA LEU A 105 -1.78 -8.23 -4.70
C LEU A 105 -0.28 -7.98 -4.47
N ARG A 106 0.36 -8.80 -3.65
CA ARG A 106 1.77 -8.68 -3.28
C ARG A 106 2.70 -8.40 -4.48
N PRO A 107 3.74 -7.55 -4.32
CA PRO A 107 4.79 -7.41 -5.32
C PRO A 107 5.55 -8.73 -5.53
N ALA A 108 5.72 -9.14 -6.79
CA ALA A 108 6.44 -10.37 -7.14
C ALA A 108 7.91 -10.36 -6.67
N SER A 109 8.51 -9.17 -6.56
CA SER A 109 9.89 -8.96 -6.10
C SER A 109 10.06 -8.93 -4.58
N ALA A 110 8.98 -9.08 -3.80
CA ALA A 110 9.07 -9.00 -2.35
C ALA A 110 9.64 -10.30 -1.73
N PRO A 111 10.47 -10.22 -0.66
CA PRO A 111 10.99 -11.38 0.05
C PRO A 111 9.88 -12.35 0.51
N GLY A 112 10.10 -13.66 0.35
CA GLY A 112 9.10 -14.71 0.63
C GLY A 112 8.18 -15.06 -0.54
N ALA A 113 8.60 -14.74 -1.80
CA ALA A 113 7.97 -15.04 -3.11
C ALA A 113 7.14 -16.32 -3.13
N ASP A 114 7.81 -17.33 -2.60
CA ASP A 114 7.58 -18.74 -2.86
C ASP A 114 6.46 -19.33 -2.01
N VAL A 115 5.80 -18.52 -1.18
CA VAL A 115 4.69 -18.95 -0.30
C VAL A 115 3.33 -18.89 -1.02
N THR A 116 3.26 -18.25 -2.19
CA THR A 116 2.04 -18.15 -3.02
C THR A 116 1.32 -19.49 -3.28
N PRO A 117 2.00 -20.63 -3.51
CA PRO A 117 1.34 -21.94 -3.69
C PRO A 117 0.53 -22.41 -2.47
N LYS A 118 0.71 -21.79 -1.30
CA LYS A 118 0.04 -22.13 -0.05
C LYS A 118 -1.16 -21.22 0.27
N LEU A 119 -1.51 -20.30 -0.62
CA LEU A 119 -2.68 -19.43 -0.43
C LEU A 119 -3.97 -20.13 -0.89
N PRO A 120 -5.10 -19.95 -0.17
CA PRO A 120 -6.40 -20.44 -0.62
C PRO A 120 -6.75 -19.90 -2.01
N PRO A 121 -7.16 -20.75 -2.97
CA PRO A 121 -7.40 -20.34 -4.35
C PRO A 121 -8.56 -19.33 -4.45
N LEU A 122 -8.50 -18.48 -5.49
CA LEU A 122 -9.63 -17.64 -5.87
C LEU A 122 -10.70 -18.48 -6.59
N PRO A 123 -11.98 -18.09 -6.55
CA PRO A 123 -13.04 -18.76 -7.32
C PRO A 123 -12.73 -18.75 -8.82
N ARG A 124 -13.07 -19.84 -9.53
CA ARG A 124 -12.70 -20.03 -10.95
C ARG A 124 -13.11 -18.88 -11.88
N ASN A 125 -14.20 -18.18 -11.55
CA ASN A 125 -14.76 -17.08 -12.34
C ASN A 125 -14.54 -15.69 -11.73
N LYS A 126 -13.59 -15.54 -10.80
CA LYS A 126 -13.32 -14.26 -10.12
C LYS A 126 -11.86 -13.87 -10.22
N SER A 127 -11.61 -12.67 -10.73
CA SER A 127 -10.31 -12.01 -10.63
C SER A 127 -10.11 -11.41 -9.24
N ILE A 128 -8.85 -11.17 -8.84
CA ILE A 128 -8.56 -10.49 -7.57
C ILE A 128 -9.18 -9.08 -7.49
N VAL A 129 -9.31 -8.40 -8.63
CA VAL A 129 -9.98 -7.08 -8.73
C VAL A 129 -11.45 -7.20 -8.33
N GLU A 130 -12.13 -8.26 -8.78
CA GLU A 130 -13.55 -8.50 -8.46
C GLU A 130 -13.75 -8.89 -7.00
N VAL A 131 -12.89 -9.74 -6.45
CA VAL A 131 -12.91 -10.09 -5.02
C VAL A 131 -12.72 -8.84 -4.15
N TYR A 132 -11.75 -7.98 -4.50
CA TYR A 132 -11.57 -6.69 -3.83
C TYR A 132 -12.78 -5.75 -3.99
N ALA A 133 -13.38 -5.71 -5.18
CA ALA A 133 -14.53 -4.85 -5.45
C ALA A 133 -15.76 -5.28 -4.64
N ASP A 134 -16.01 -6.58 -4.54
CA ASP A 134 -17.08 -7.13 -3.71
C ASP A 134 -16.89 -6.75 -2.23
N PHE A 135 -15.65 -6.85 -1.72
CA PHE A 135 -15.34 -6.47 -0.35
C PHE A 135 -15.43 -4.95 -0.11
N LEU A 136 -14.96 -4.11 -1.04
CA LEU A 136 -15.10 -2.65 -0.96
C LEU A 136 -16.57 -2.21 -0.97
N ARG A 137 -17.41 -2.85 -1.78
CA ARG A 137 -18.86 -2.61 -1.82
C ARG A 137 -19.51 -2.93 -0.47
N TYR A 138 -19.08 -4.03 0.17
CA TYR A 138 -19.49 -4.36 1.52
C TYR A 138 -19.06 -3.30 2.54
N MET A 139 -17.79 -2.88 2.53
CA MET A 139 -17.28 -1.85 3.43
C MET A 139 -18.05 -0.53 3.28
N GLN A 140 -18.37 -0.14 2.05
CA GLN A 140 -19.20 1.03 1.75
C GLN A 140 -20.61 0.90 2.32
N ARG A 141 -21.25 -0.26 2.15
CA ARG A 141 -22.57 -0.55 2.72
C ARG A 141 -22.55 -0.45 4.25
N CYS A 142 -21.57 -1.08 4.90
CA CYS A 142 -21.43 -1.01 6.35
C CYS A 142 -21.18 0.43 6.85
N ALA A 143 -20.37 1.21 6.14
CA ALA A 143 -20.16 2.63 6.45
C ALA A 143 -21.47 3.43 6.34
N ARG A 144 -22.20 3.24 5.24
CA ARG A 144 -23.51 3.85 5.00
C ARG A 144 -24.49 3.55 6.13
N ASP A 145 -24.71 2.27 6.41
CA ASP A 145 -25.73 1.84 7.36
C ASP A 145 -25.39 2.34 8.78
N TYR A 146 -24.12 2.29 9.17
CA TYR A 146 -23.66 2.84 10.45
C TYR A 146 -23.85 4.36 10.54
N ILE A 147 -23.51 5.10 9.48
CA ILE A 147 -23.61 6.56 9.46
C ILE A 147 -25.08 6.99 9.48
N ILE A 148 -25.96 6.32 8.73
CA ILE A 148 -27.41 6.56 8.76
C ILE A 148 -27.95 6.31 10.17
N TYR A 149 -27.56 5.21 10.80
CA TYR A 149 -27.94 4.89 12.17
C TYR A 149 -27.45 5.95 13.17
N ALA A 150 -26.20 6.39 13.06
CA ALA A 150 -25.56 7.28 14.03
C ALA A 150 -25.90 8.77 13.84
N HIS A 151 -26.18 9.21 12.61
CA HIS A 151 -26.33 10.62 12.26
C HIS A 151 -27.58 10.98 11.45
N GLY A 152 -28.39 9.99 11.06
CA GLY A 152 -29.60 10.19 10.24
C GLY A 152 -29.33 10.06 8.74
N ALA A 153 -30.41 9.77 7.99
CA ALA A 153 -30.34 9.55 6.54
C ALA A 153 -29.98 10.83 5.77
N GLU A 154 -30.37 12.01 6.29
CA GLU A 154 -30.07 13.29 5.63
C GLU A 154 -28.56 13.54 5.53
N LEU A 155 -27.79 13.10 6.54
CA LEU A 155 -26.33 13.25 6.49
C LEU A 155 -25.74 12.44 5.33
N TRP A 156 -26.13 11.17 5.19
CA TRP A 156 -25.64 10.30 4.13
C TRP A 156 -26.02 10.85 2.73
N SER A 157 -27.30 11.20 2.53
CA SER A 157 -27.78 11.74 1.26
C SER A 157 -27.12 13.07 0.87
N SER A 158 -26.66 13.87 1.85
CA SER A 158 -25.94 15.12 1.57
C SER A 158 -24.54 14.93 0.97
N VAL A 159 -23.97 13.71 1.07
CA VAL A 159 -22.59 13.42 0.65
C VAL A 159 -22.43 12.29 -0.37
N GLU A 160 -23.38 11.36 -0.46
CA GLU A 160 -23.25 10.12 -1.27
C GLU A 160 -22.95 10.36 -2.75
N ASN A 161 -23.41 11.50 -3.29
CA ASN A 161 -23.18 11.90 -4.67
C ASN A 161 -21.94 12.80 -4.79
N GLY A 162 -20.75 12.19 -4.80
CA GLY A 162 -19.50 12.85 -5.19
C GLY A 162 -18.81 13.69 -4.11
N ARG A 163 -19.23 13.62 -2.83
CA ARG A 163 -18.60 14.36 -1.71
C ARG A 163 -17.98 13.45 -0.66
N ILE A 164 -17.77 12.18 -1.00
CA ILE A 164 -17.02 11.22 -0.19
C ILE A 164 -15.60 11.10 -0.75
N ASP A 165 -14.62 11.36 0.12
CA ASP A 165 -13.22 11.03 -0.13
C ASP A 165 -12.89 9.70 0.60
N TYR A 166 -12.27 8.77 -0.11
CA TYR A 166 -11.89 7.45 0.36
C TYR A 166 -10.40 7.40 0.63
N VAL A 167 -10.01 7.19 1.89
CA VAL A 167 -8.62 6.92 2.26
C VAL A 167 -8.43 5.43 2.39
N VAL A 168 -7.54 4.84 1.60
CA VAL A 168 -7.33 3.39 1.57
C VAL A 168 -5.91 3.06 2.00
N SER A 169 -5.76 2.24 3.03
CA SER A 169 -4.44 1.81 3.52
C SER A 169 -3.85 0.67 2.69
N HIS A 170 -2.53 0.66 2.55
CA HIS A 170 -1.79 -0.48 2.00
C HIS A 170 -0.43 -0.68 2.68
N PRO A 171 0.17 -1.88 2.63
CA PRO A 171 1.51 -2.13 3.18
C PRO A 171 2.57 -1.18 2.58
N ASN A 172 3.59 -0.82 3.36
CA ASN A 172 4.62 0.15 2.98
C ASN A 172 5.44 -0.26 1.74
N GLY A 173 5.50 -1.56 1.44
CA GLY A 173 6.20 -2.10 0.27
C GLY A 173 5.36 -2.13 -1.02
N TRP A 174 4.09 -1.72 -0.97
CA TRP A 174 3.21 -1.72 -2.13
C TRP A 174 3.32 -0.39 -2.87
N GLU A 175 3.45 -0.48 -4.20
CA GLU A 175 3.68 0.67 -5.07
C GLU A 175 2.59 0.75 -6.16
N GLY A 176 2.78 1.59 -7.17
CA GLY A 176 1.75 1.97 -8.15
C GLY A 176 0.91 0.84 -8.75
N LYS A 177 1.47 -0.36 -8.97
CA LYS A 177 0.71 -1.51 -9.49
C LYS A 177 -0.43 -1.92 -8.56
N GLN A 178 -0.15 -2.04 -7.27
CA GLN A 178 -1.13 -2.45 -6.26
C GLN A 178 -2.18 -1.37 -6.03
N GLN A 179 -1.75 -0.11 -5.88
CA GLN A 179 -2.63 1.05 -5.75
C GLN A 179 -3.61 1.14 -6.94
N SER A 180 -3.11 0.90 -8.16
CA SER A 180 -3.95 0.90 -9.36
C SER A 180 -4.99 -0.23 -9.38
N ILE A 181 -4.60 -1.43 -8.94
CA ILE A 181 -5.55 -2.56 -8.81
C ILE A 181 -6.65 -2.22 -7.78
N MET A 182 -6.26 -1.65 -6.64
CA MET A 182 -7.21 -1.25 -5.59
C MET A 182 -8.13 -0.12 -6.05
N ARG A 183 -7.62 0.85 -6.83
CA ARG A 183 -8.45 1.90 -7.44
C ARG A 183 -9.42 1.34 -8.48
N LEU A 184 -8.97 0.42 -9.33
CA LEU A 184 -9.86 -0.26 -10.27
C LEU A 184 -10.97 -1.04 -9.54
N ALA A 185 -10.64 -1.67 -8.41
CA ALA A 185 -11.64 -2.31 -7.56
C ALA A 185 -12.61 -1.31 -6.94
N ALA A 186 -12.15 -0.12 -6.52
CA ALA A 186 -13.03 0.95 -6.02
C ALA A 186 -14.01 1.45 -7.09
N ILE A 187 -13.57 1.56 -8.35
CA ILE A 187 -14.43 1.85 -9.51
C ILE A 187 -15.46 0.73 -9.71
N LYS A 188 -15.03 -0.54 -9.79
CA LYS A 188 -15.94 -1.70 -9.92
C LYS A 188 -16.91 -1.86 -8.74
N ALA A 189 -16.53 -1.39 -7.57
CA ALA A 189 -17.36 -1.40 -6.37
C ALA A 189 -18.42 -0.29 -6.37
N GLY A 190 -18.30 0.71 -7.25
CA GLY A 190 -19.20 1.86 -7.33
C GLY A 190 -18.92 2.96 -6.30
N LEU A 191 -17.73 2.97 -5.68
CA LEU A 191 -17.33 4.03 -4.73
C LEU A 191 -17.05 5.35 -5.48
N ILE A 192 -16.49 5.22 -6.68
CA ILE A 192 -16.12 6.32 -7.59
C ILE A 192 -16.45 5.95 -9.03
N SER A 193 -16.68 6.95 -9.89
CA SER A 193 -16.74 6.75 -11.33
C SER A 193 -15.33 6.62 -11.94
N ASP A 194 -15.27 6.13 -13.18
CA ASP A 194 -14.02 6.12 -13.96
C ASP A 194 -13.76 7.48 -14.62
N SER A 195 -13.76 8.55 -13.83
CA SER A 195 -13.44 9.91 -14.27
C SER A 195 -12.25 10.48 -13.52
N THR A 196 -11.52 11.39 -14.16
CA THR A 196 -10.29 11.97 -13.60
C THR A 196 -10.52 12.68 -12.25
N ASP A 197 -11.64 13.38 -12.10
CA ASP A 197 -11.99 14.09 -10.87
C ASP A 197 -12.29 13.10 -9.74
N ASP A 198 -12.99 12.02 -10.07
CA ASP A 198 -13.34 10.98 -9.11
C ASP A 198 -12.14 10.11 -8.69
N HIS A 199 -11.15 9.92 -9.57
CA HIS A 199 -9.91 9.22 -9.22
C HIS A 199 -9.15 9.91 -8.09
N GLN A 200 -9.24 11.25 -7.97
CA GLN A 200 -8.61 12.03 -6.90
C GLN A 200 -9.30 11.82 -5.54
N ARG A 201 -10.53 11.32 -5.52
CA ARG A 201 -11.26 10.99 -4.29
C ARG A 201 -10.78 9.69 -3.65
N VAL A 202 -9.95 8.88 -4.32
CA VAL A 202 -9.29 7.70 -3.72
C VAL A 202 -7.85 8.05 -3.40
N ILE A 203 -7.57 8.21 -2.11
CA ILE A 203 -6.30 8.65 -1.54
C ILE A 203 -5.65 7.45 -0.86
N PHE A 204 -4.40 7.15 -1.21
CA PHE A 204 -3.65 6.06 -0.61
C PHE A 204 -2.75 6.52 0.53
N ILE A 205 -2.67 5.69 1.56
CA ILE A 205 -1.75 5.86 2.69
C ILE A 205 -1.06 4.52 2.99
N THR A 206 0.20 4.58 3.42
CA THR A 206 0.88 3.39 3.93
C THR A 206 0.39 3.02 5.34
N GLU A 207 0.27 1.73 5.65
CA GLU A 207 -0.13 1.23 6.96
C GLU A 207 0.78 1.77 8.08
N GLY A 208 2.10 1.79 7.88
CA GLY A 208 3.06 2.36 8.84
C GLY A 208 2.86 3.85 9.13
N GLU A 209 2.48 4.65 8.12
CA GLU A 209 2.19 6.07 8.31
C GLU A 209 0.83 6.31 8.98
N ALA A 210 -0.20 5.53 8.61
CA ALA A 210 -1.47 5.54 9.33
C ALA A 210 -1.25 5.23 10.82
N SER A 211 -0.44 4.21 11.09
CA SER A 211 -0.04 3.79 12.42
C SER A 211 0.76 4.85 13.19
N LEU A 212 1.61 5.63 12.50
CA LEU A 212 2.26 6.83 13.09
C LEU A 212 1.20 7.87 13.50
N HIS A 213 0.26 8.17 12.62
CA HIS A 213 -0.83 9.12 12.87
C HIS A 213 -1.66 8.72 14.10
N PHE A 214 -1.99 7.45 14.20
CA PHE A 214 -2.66 6.90 15.37
C PHE A 214 -1.81 7.01 16.65
N ALA A 215 -0.55 6.61 16.61
CA ALA A 215 0.35 6.67 17.77
C ALA A 215 0.59 8.11 18.25
N ALA A 216 0.66 9.08 17.32
CA ALA A 216 0.74 10.50 17.62
C ALA A 216 -0.51 10.99 18.35
N HIS A 217 -1.68 10.59 17.86
CA HIS A 217 -2.96 10.96 18.47
C HIS A 217 -3.11 10.44 19.91
N LEU A 218 -2.57 9.25 20.19
CA LEU A 218 -2.53 8.67 21.55
C LEU A 218 -1.45 9.27 22.46
N GLY A 219 -0.61 10.19 21.97
CA GLY A 219 0.48 10.78 22.76
C GLY A 219 1.67 9.83 23.02
N LEU A 220 1.72 8.68 22.34
CA LEU A 220 2.77 7.67 22.55
C LEU A 220 4.16 8.15 22.07
N LEU A 221 4.18 9.15 21.19
CA LEU A 221 5.40 9.67 20.61
C LEU A 221 6.07 10.74 21.50
N ASP A 222 5.36 11.30 22.48
CA ASP A 222 5.81 12.49 23.24
C ASP A 222 7.15 12.27 23.95
N ALA A 223 7.34 11.11 24.59
CA ALA A 223 8.55 10.80 25.34
C ALA A 223 9.79 10.67 24.42
N ALA A 224 9.61 10.04 23.26
CA ALA A 224 10.67 9.85 22.28
C ALA A 224 11.05 11.17 21.59
N ILE A 225 10.04 11.96 21.23
CA ILE A 225 10.20 13.27 20.60
C ILE A 225 10.92 14.25 21.52
N LYS A 226 10.57 14.31 22.82
CA LYS A 226 11.21 15.23 23.79
C LYS A 226 12.71 15.03 23.90
N LYS A 227 13.18 13.78 23.77
CA LYS A 227 14.61 13.44 23.81
C LYS A 227 15.33 13.67 22.47
N GLY A 228 14.63 14.17 21.44
CA GLY A 228 15.19 14.40 20.11
C GLY A 228 15.52 13.12 19.33
N GLY A 229 15.00 11.97 19.77
CA GLY A 229 15.22 10.67 19.13
C GLY A 229 14.23 10.39 17.99
N SER A 230 14.58 9.42 17.15
CA SER A 230 13.68 8.85 16.15
C SER A 230 12.89 7.68 16.73
N ILE A 231 11.73 7.42 16.13
CA ILE A 231 10.77 6.38 16.52
C ILE A 231 10.62 5.41 15.35
N ALA A 232 10.70 4.11 15.62
CA ALA A 232 10.27 3.08 14.68
C ALA A 232 8.80 2.74 14.93
N ILE A 233 7.98 2.81 13.90
CA ILE A 233 6.62 2.25 13.88
C ILE A 233 6.71 0.87 13.23
N VAL A 234 6.27 -0.15 13.96
CA VAL A 234 6.23 -1.53 13.49
C VAL A 234 4.78 -1.96 13.45
N ASP A 235 4.19 -1.92 12.26
CA ASP A 235 2.84 -2.43 12.02
C ASP A 235 2.92 -3.94 11.78
N ALA A 236 2.65 -4.72 12.82
CA ALA A 236 2.57 -6.17 12.75
C ALA A 236 1.11 -6.56 12.43
N GLY A 237 0.82 -6.72 11.14
CA GLY A 237 -0.49 -7.03 10.62
C GLY A 237 -0.75 -8.53 10.47
N GLY A 238 -1.87 -8.85 9.80
CA GLY A 238 -2.27 -10.23 9.52
C GLY A 238 -1.36 -10.92 8.50
N GLY A 239 -1.01 -10.22 7.42
CA GLY A 239 -0.17 -10.75 6.35
C GLY A 239 1.24 -10.15 6.29
N THR A 240 1.38 -8.88 6.66
CA THR A 240 2.63 -8.13 6.54
C THR A 240 3.14 -7.63 7.90
N VAL A 241 4.44 -7.39 7.96
CA VAL A 241 5.12 -6.61 8.99
C VAL A 241 5.76 -5.42 8.28
N ASP A 242 5.26 -4.23 8.58
CA ASP A 242 5.70 -2.99 7.96
C ASP A 242 6.47 -2.15 8.98
N VAL A 243 7.70 -1.76 8.63
CA VAL A 243 8.59 -0.99 9.51
C VAL A 243 8.97 0.33 8.86
N SER A 244 8.65 1.42 9.55
CA SER A 244 8.95 2.78 9.11
C SER A 244 9.49 3.59 10.28
N CYS A 245 10.44 4.48 10.02
CA CYS A 245 11.12 5.21 11.09
C CYS A 245 11.00 6.71 10.87
N TYR A 246 10.58 7.44 11.90
CA TYR A 246 10.26 8.86 11.81
C TYR A 246 10.95 9.69 12.88
N ARG A 247 11.15 10.96 12.56
CA ARG A 247 11.60 12.00 13.49
C ARG A 247 10.72 13.23 13.35
N LYS A 248 10.36 13.84 14.49
CA LYS A 248 9.71 15.15 14.51
C LYS A 248 10.73 16.25 14.24
N LYS A 249 10.45 17.12 13.26
CA LYS A 249 11.19 18.36 13.01
C LYS A 249 10.83 19.42 14.04
N LYS A 250 11.84 20.03 14.63
CA LYS A 250 11.70 21.26 15.43
C LYS A 250 11.56 22.45 14.48
N LYS A 251 10.35 22.80 14.04
CA LYS A 251 10.06 24.15 13.55
C LYS A 251 9.25 24.88 14.61
N VAL A 252 9.61 26.14 14.87
CA VAL A 252 9.06 27.01 15.93
C VAL A 252 7.64 27.49 15.59
N SER A 253 7.21 27.41 14.33
CA SER A 253 5.97 28.01 13.82
C SER A 253 4.77 27.06 13.68
N GLU A 254 4.91 25.77 13.96
CA GLU A 254 3.83 24.78 13.83
C GLU A 254 3.67 24.01 15.14
N GLU A 255 2.63 24.33 15.92
CA GLU A 255 2.37 23.73 17.24
C GLU A 255 2.33 22.19 17.21
N ARG A 256 1.87 21.60 16.09
CA ARG A 256 1.80 20.15 15.88
C ARG A 256 3.16 19.54 15.52
N GLY A 257 4.01 20.27 14.81
CA GLY A 257 5.29 19.86 14.25
C GLY A 257 5.16 18.80 13.13
N THR A 258 6.11 18.82 12.20
CA THR A 258 6.16 17.90 11.05
C THR A 258 7.05 16.70 11.32
N PHE A 259 6.78 15.58 10.65
CA PHE A 259 7.63 14.39 10.68
C PHE A 259 8.34 14.19 9.34
N GLU A 260 9.52 13.59 9.43
CA GLU A 260 10.22 13.04 8.28
C GLU A 260 10.65 11.61 8.53
N GLU A 261 10.67 10.82 7.47
CA GLU A 261 11.27 9.50 7.48
C GLU A 261 12.79 9.61 7.68
N VAL A 262 13.35 8.76 8.54
CA VAL A 262 14.80 8.71 8.80
C VAL A 262 15.54 7.61 8.06
N ALA A 263 14.81 6.66 7.50
CA ALA A 263 15.30 5.60 6.65
C ALA A 263 14.20 5.11 5.70
N PRO A 264 14.56 4.48 4.57
CA PRO A 264 13.59 3.90 3.66
C PRO A 264 12.76 2.80 4.36
N ALA A 265 11.43 2.86 4.23
CA ALA A 265 10.53 1.91 4.87
C ALA A 265 10.75 0.46 4.36
N GLN A 266 10.39 -0.51 5.19
CA GLN A 266 10.50 -1.93 4.89
C GLN A 266 9.14 -2.61 5.06
N SER A 267 8.92 -3.68 4.31
CA SER A 267 7.70 -4.48 4.34
C SER A 267 8.06 -5.94 4.12
N TYR A 268 7.59 -6.81 5.02
CA TYR A 268 7.90 -8.23 5.03
C TYR A 268 6.64 -9.07 5.13
N PHE A 269 6.62 -10.22 4.47
CA PHE A 269 5.52 -11.18 4.54
C PHE A 269 5.72 -12.14 5.73
N HIS A 270 5.54 -11.62 6.93
CA HIS A 270 5.72 -12.36 8.20
C HIS A 270 4.65 -12.00 9.24
N GLY A 271 3.45 -11.58 8.79
CA GLY A 271 2.31 -11.30 9.67
C GLY A 271 1.75 -12.56 10.36
N SER A 272 0.67 -12.39 11.14
CA SER A 272 0.09 -13.48 11.96
C SER A 272 -0.34 -14.74 11.20
N VAL A 273 -0.64 -14.64 9.90
CA VAL A 273 -0.98 -15.79 9.04
C VAL A 273 0.21 -16.73 8.87
N PHE A 274 1.44 -16.24 8.96
CA PHE A 274 2.63 -17.09 8.85
C PHE A 274 2.78 -18.03 10.03
N VAL A 275 2.29 -17.66 11.21
CA VAL A 275 2.18 -18.56 12.36
C VAL A 275 1.22 -19.71 12.03
N THR A 276 0.07 -19.40 11.44
CA THR A 276 -0.92 -20.40 10.98
C THR A 276 -0.32 -21.33 9.92
N LEU A 277 0.46 -20.79 8.97
CA LEU A 277 1.13 -21.59 7.94
C LEU A 277 2.17 -22.55 8.53
N GLN A 278 2.93 -22.13 9.55
CA GLN A 278 3.84 -23.02 10.25
C GLN A 278 3.09 -24.10 11.04
N ALA A 279 2.00 -23.73 11.72
CA ALA A 279 1.13 -24.67 12.41
C ALA A 279 0.54 -25.70 11.42
N ARG A 280 0.09 -25.28 10.24
CA ARG A 280 -0.41 -26.18 9.19
C ARG A 280 0.64 -27.21 8.78
N VAL A 281 1.85 -26.76 8.43
CA VAL A 281 2.93 -27.67 8.01
C VAL A 281 3.25 -28.69 9.10
N PHE A 282 3.30 -28.25 10.36
CA PHE A 282 3.50 -29.13 11.50
C PHE A 282 2.35 -30.14 11.64
N LEU A 283 1.11 -29.67 11.62
CA LEU A 283 -0.09 -30.49 11.83
C LEU A 283 -0.36 -31.47 10.69
N GLU A 284 -0.07 -31.12 9.44
CA GLU A 284 -0.15 -32.04 8.29
C GLU A 284 0.77 -33.24 8.49
N SER A 285 1.99 -32.99 8.96
CA SER A 285 2.93 -34.08 9.27
C SER A 285 2.52 -34.85 10.52
N HIS A 286 2.05 -34.15 11.55
CA HIS A 286 1.67 -34.75 12.84
C HIS A 286 0.42 -35.61 12.71
N LEU A 287 -0.54 -35.23 11.86
CA LEU A 287 -1.82 -35.94 11.68
C LEU A 287 -1.82 -36.87 10.46
N LYS A 288 -0.68 -37.10 9.80
CA LYS A 288 -0.60 -37.82 8.51
C LYS A 288 -1.31 -39.19 8.53
N ASP A 289 -1.23 -39.90 9.65
CA ASP A 289 -1.83 -41.22 9.85
C ASP A 289 -3.04 -41.18 10.81
N SER A 290 -3.57 -39.98 11.08
CA SER A 290 -4.75 -39.75 11.92
C SER A 290 -6.02 -39.64 11.07
N ILE A 291 -7.14 -40.14 11.59
CA ILE A 291 -8.46 -39.93 10.99
C ILE A 291 -8.89 -38.45 11.01
N TYR A 292 -8.25 -37.63 11.85
CA TYR A 292 -8.54 -36.20 12.00
C TYR A 292 -7.72 -35.32 11.06
N LEU A 293 -6.98 -35.90 10.12
CA LEU A 293 -6.31 -35.13 9.06
C LEU A 293 -7.31 -34.34 8.22
N ASP A 294 -8.48 -34.91 7.94
CA ASP A 294 -9.56 -34.24 7.20
C ASP A 294 -10.18 -33.07 7.99
N ASP A 295 -10.02 -33.05 9.32
CA ASP A 295 -10.43 -31.96 10.21
C ASP A 295 -9.36 -30.87 10.36
N LEU A 296 -8.23 -30.94 9.64
CA LEU A 296 -7.10 -30.02 9.80
C LEU A 296 -7.51 -28.54 9.71
N ASP A 297 -8.37 -28.17 8.75
CA ASP A 297 -8.83 -26.78 8.60
C ASP A 297 -9.67 -26.31 9.80
N LYS A 298 -10.46 -27.21 10.39
CA LYS A 298 -11.22 -26.96 11.62
C LYS A 298 -10.31 -26.82 12.84
N ILE A 299 -9.27 -27.67 12.94
CA ILE A 299 -8.25 -27.58 13.98
C ILE A 299 -7.50 -26.24 13.87
N LEU A 300 -7.07 -25.87 12.66
CA LEU A 300 -6.38 -24.60 12.41
C LEU A 300 -7.25 -23.38 12.68
N HIS A 301 -8.54 -23.44 12.32
CA HIS A 301 -9.50 -22.39 12.66
C HIS A 301 -9.61 -22.22 14.18
N SER A 302 -9.70 -23.33 14.92
CA SER A 302 -9.76 -23.32 16.39
C SER A 302 -8.45 -22.80 17.00
N PHE A 303 -7.31 -23.19 16.43
CA PHE A 303 -6.00 -22.67 16.82
C PHE A 303 -5.92 -21.14 16.64
N ASP A 304 -6.38 -20.62 15.50
CA ASP A 304 -6.30 -19.20 15.15
C ASP A 304 -7.24 -18.30 15.95
N THR A 305 -8.42 -18.81 16.31
CA THR A 305 -9.43 -18.07 17.08
C THR A 305 -9.23 -18.16 18.59
N THR A 306 -8.43 -19.12 19.07
CA THR A 306 -8.22 -19.34 20.52
C THR A 306 -6.75 -19.43 20.91
N THR A 307 -6.08 -20.53 20.57
CA THR A 307 -4.77 -20.93 21.10
C THR A 307 -3.67 -19.93 20.72
N LYS A 308 -3.59 -19.55 19.44
CA LYS A 308 -2.62 -18.57 18.93
C LYS A 308 -2.75 -17.21 19.63
N LEU A 309 -3.98 -16.76 19.85
CA LEU A 309 -4.26 -15.44 20.46
C LEU A 309 -3.89 -15.41 21.94
N ARG A 310 -4.07 -16.55 22.64
CA ARG A 310 -3.86 -16.69 24.09
C ARG A 310 -2.50 -17.26 24.48
N PHE A 311 -1.66 -17.67 23.54
CA PHE A 311 -0.36 -18.25 23.83
C PHE A 311 0.60 -17.26 24.54
N ARG A 312 1.21 -17.67 25.66
CA ARG A 312 2.08 -16.82 26.51
C ARG A 312 3.35 -17.50 27.02
N ASP A 313 3.36 -18.82 27.11
CA ASP A 313 4.42 -19.57 27.78
C ASP A 313 4.73 -20.85 27.00
N ALA A 314 5.98 -21.00 26.59
CA ALA A 314 6.46 -22.18 25.86
C ALA A 314 6.60 -23.42 26.75
N ASN A 315 6.64 -23.25 28.07
CA ASN A 315 6.77 -24.37 29.02
C ASN A 315 5.42 -25.01 29.36
N GLN A 316 4.31 -24.44 28.88
CA GLN A 316 2.97 -24.93 29.16
C GLN A 316 2.33 -25.51 27.90
N PRO A 317 1.82 -26.76 27.95
CA PRO A 317 1.11 -27.33 26.82
C PRO A 317 -0.18 -26.55 26.55
N GLN A 318 -0.57 -26.50 25.28
CA GLN A 318 -1.81 -25.86 24.84
C GLN A 318 -2.78 -26.88 24.28
N PHE A 319 -4.07 -26.56 24.33
CA PHE A 319 -5.14 -27.47 23.92
C PHE A 319 -6.03 -26.81 22.88
N VAL A 320 -6.08 -27.39 21.69
CA VAL A 320 -6.92 -26.94 20.58
C VAL A 320 -8.20 -27.78 20.57
N LYS A 321 -9.32 -27.19 20.99
CA LYS A 321 -10.63 -27.86 20.97
C LYS A 321 -11.22 -27.80 19.57
N PHE A 322 -11.45 -28.96 18.95
CA PHE A 322 -12.02 -29.06 17.59
C PHE A 322 -13.14 -30.11 17.47
N GLY A 323 -13.15 -31.13 18.32
CA GLY A 323 -14.11 -32.24 18.30
C GLY A 323 -15.00 -32.33 19.54
N SER A 324 -15.78 -33.40 19.61
CA SER A 324 -16.63 -33.81 20.73
C SER A 324 -15.83 -34.57 21.80
N ALA A 325 -16.48 -34.96 22.91
CA ALA A 325 -15.81 -35.73 23.98
C ALA A 325 -15.48 -37.18 23.57
N THR A 326 -16.13 -37.72 22.54
CA THR A 326 -15.88 -39.07 22.03
C THR A 326 -14.71 -39.14 21.05
N ASP A 327 -14.25 -37.99 20.56
CA ASP A 327 -13.14 -37.91 19.61
C ASP A 327 -11.79 -38.11 20.32
N ASN A 328 -11.11 -39.22 20.01
CA ASN A 328 -9.86 -39.61 20.66
C ASN A 328 -8.91 -40.25 19.65
N ASP A 329 -7.65 -39.85 19.70
CA ASP A 329 -6.55 -40.44 18.94
C ASP A 329 -5.26 -40.23 19.75
N HIS A 330 -5.00 -41.18 20.66
CA HIS A 330 -3.93 -41.10 21.63
C HIS A 330 -2.52 -40.99 21.00
N PRO A 331 -2.16 -41.77 19.96
CA PRO A 331 -0.89 -41.61 19.26
C PRO A 331 -0.60 -40.18 18.78
N HIS A 332 -1.64 -39.44 18.40
CA HIS A 332 -1.53 -38.07 17.91
C HIS A 332 -1.86 -37.00 18.96
N ASN A 333 -1.88 -37.36 20.25
CA ASN A 333 -2.16 -36.45 21.37
C ASN A 333 -3.58 -35.82 21.34
N ILE A 334 -4.56 -36.54 20.79
CA ILE A 334 -5.95 -36.11 20.76
C ILE A 334 -6.73 -36.86 21.85
N ARG A 335 -7.37 -36.11 22.74
CA ARG A 335 -8.24 -36.67 23.78
C ARG A 335 -9.43 -35.76 24.04
N LEU A 336 -10.62 -36.33 24.18
CA LEU A 336 -11.87 -35.57 24.41
C LEU A 336 -12.08 -34.43 23.38
N GLY A 337 -11.72 -34.69 22.12
CA GLY A 337 -11.80 -33.74 21.00
C GLY A 337 -10.87 -32.54 21.12
N GLN A 338 -9.82 -32.64 21.93
CA GLN A 338 -8.78 -31.64 22.07
C GLN A 338 -7.45 -32.20 21.60
N LEU A 339 -6.80 -31.48 20.68
CA LEU A 339 -5.42 -31.73 20.29
C LEU A 339 -4.50 -31.02 21.29
N LYS A 340 -3.66 -31.78 22.00
CA LYS A 340 -2.62 -31.23 22.86
C LYS A 340 -1.37 -30.93 22.04
N LEU A 341 -0.86 -29.71 22.14
CA LEU A 341 0.39 -29.25 21.52
C LEU A 341 1.40 -28.86 22.59
N ASP A 342 2.68 -29.14 22.36
CA ASP A 342 3.75 -28.63 23.22
C ASP A 342 3.88 -27.11 23.05
N GLY A 343 4.14 -26.40 24.13
CA GLY A 343 4.32 -24.95 24.07
C GLY A 343 5.54 -24.56 23.23
N ASN A 344 6.58 -25.38 23.19
CA ASN A 344 7.76 -25.14 22.36
C ASN A 344 7.47 -25.24 20.86
N ASP A 345 6.60 -26.17 20.45
CA ASP A 345 6.16 -26.28 19.05
C ASP A 345 5.42 -25.00 18.64
N ILE A 346 4.52 -24.51 19.49
CA ILE A 346 3.80 -23.27 19.22
C ILE A 346 4.76 -22.08 19.20
N ALA A 347 5.72 -22.01 20.12
CA ALA A 347 6.76 -20.97 20.09
C ALA A 347 7.55 -20.97 18.78
N MET A 348 7.85 -22.16 18.24
CA MET A 348 8.53 -22.30 16.95
C MET A 348 7.72 -21.74 15.78
N PHE A 349 6.38 -21.80 15.82
CA PHE A 349 5.53 -21.19 14.79
C PHE A 349 5.68 -19.66 14.72
N PHE A 350 5.99 -19.00 15.84
CA PHE A 350 6.20 -17.55 15.91
C PHE A 350 7.64 -17.12 15.55
N LYS A 351 8.59 -18.05 15.57
CA LYS A 351 10.03 -17.76 15.49
C LYS A 351 10.40 -16.87 14.31
N LEU A 352 9.89 -17.19 13.12
CA LEU A 352 10.20 -16.44 11.90
C LEU A 352 9.70 -14.99 11.96
N SER A 353 8.51 -14.75 12.53
CA SER A 353 7.96 -13.40 12.67
C SER A 353 8.72 -12.57 13.70
N VAL A 354 9.08 -13.16 14.84
CA VAL A 354 9.91 -12.47 15.87
C VAL A 354 11.27 -12.10 15.30
N GLN A 355 11.93 -13.05 14.61
CA GLN A 355 13.22 -12.81 13.98
C GLN A 355 13.13 -11.75 12.89
N CYS A 356 12.08 -11.78 12.07
CA CYS A 356 11.83 -10.78 11.03
C CYS A 356 11.70 -9.37 11.62
N ILE A 357 10.85 -9.18 12.63
CA ILE A 357 10.65 -7.88 13.29
C ILE A 357 11.98 -7.37 13.87
N THR A 358 12.68 -8.23 14.62
CA THR A 358 13.95 -7.89 15.26
C THR A 358 14.99 -7.47 14.22
N HIS A 359 15.17 -8.27 13.18
CA HIS A 359 16.12 -7.99 12.11
C HIS A 359 15.77 -6.70 11.36
N ALA A 360 14.49 -6.49 11.01
CA ALA A 360 14.03 -5.29 10.33
C ALA A 360 14.37 -4.01 11.13
N ILE A 361 14.12 -4.02 12.44
CA ILE A 361 14.45 -2.88 13.32
C ILE A 361 15.96 -2.62 13.37
N LEU A 362 16.77 -3.67 13.45
CA LEU A 362 18.23 -3.53 13.44
C LEU A 362 18.76 -2.99 12.11
N GLU A 363 18.16 -3.41 10.98
CA GLU A 363 18.49 -2.87 9.66
C GLU A 363 18.07 -1.40 9.52
N GLN A 364 16.88 -1.04 10.01
CA GLN A 364 16.48 0.37 10.09
C GLN A 364 17.47 1.20 10.92
N ARG A 365 17.90 0.67 12.07
CA ARG A 365 18.89 1.35 12.93
C ARG A 365 20.22 1.60 12.22
N LYS A 366 20.68 0.68 11.35
CA LYS A 366 21.90 0.85 10.54
C LYS A 366 21.72 1.88 9.42
N ARG A 367 20.55 1.91 8.78
CA ARG A 367 20.26 2.75 7.61
C ARG A 367 19.77 4.15 7.99
N ALA A 368 19.30 4.34 9.22
CA ALA A 368 18.76 5.60 9.68
C ALA A 368 19.86 6.66 9.78
N HIS A 369 19.59 7.84 9.22
CA HIS A 369 20.49 8.99 9.36
C HIS A 369 20.39 9.68 10.73
N LYS A 370 19.54 9.14 11.63
CA LYS A 370 19.38 9.57 13.02
C LYS A 370 19.11 8.37 13.95
N PRO A 371 19.62 8.39 15.20
CA PRO A 371 19.42 7.29 16.13
C PRO A 371 17.94 7.00 16.43
N ILE A 372 17.58 5.72 16.36
CA ILE A 372 16.28 5.21 16.81
C ILE A 372 16.40 4.83 18.29
N SER A 373 15.43 5.26 19.10
CA SER A 373 15.43 5.02 20.55
C SER A 373 14.16 4.34 21.05
N HIS A 374 13.06 4.48 20.32
CA HIS A 374 11.75 3.96 20.69
C HIS A 374 11.16 3.19 19.52
N ILE A 375 10.46 2.10 19.84
CA ILE A 375 9.72 1.28 18.91
C ILE A 375 8.28 1.28 19.39
N VAL A 376 7.34 1.56 18.50
CA VAL A 376 5.91 1.42 18.76
C VAL A 376 5.40 0.25 17.92
N LEU A 377 5.07 -0.84 18.60
CA LEU A 377 4.51 -2.04 17.99
C LEU A 377 2.99 -1.89 17.94
N VAL A 378 2.44 -1.94 16.73
CA VAL A 378 1.02 -1.75 16.42
C VAL A 378 0.54 -2.82 15.43
N GLY A 379 -0.72 -2.74 15.00
CA GLY A 379 -1.34 -3.76 14.14
C GLY A 379 -1.92 -4.92 14.95
N GLY A 380 -2.79 -5.72 14.32
CA GLY A 380 -3.53 -6.77 15.03
C GLY A 380 -2.64 -7.87 15.63
N PHE A 381 -1.49 -8.17 15.03
CA PHE A 381 -0.58 -9.20 15.52
C PHE A 381 0.19 -8.75 16.77
N SER A 382 0.40 -7.44 16.95
CA SER A 382 1.02 -6.87 18.16
C SER A 382 0.23 -7.14 19.44
N ALA A 383 -1.06 -7.49 19.34
CA ALA A 383 -1.89 -7.89 20.46
C ALA A 383 -1.48 -9.25 21.08
N SER A 384 -0.70 -10.06 20.36
CA SER A 384 -0.11 -11.27 20.95
C SER A 384 0.94 -10.89 21.98
N ASP A 385 0.72 -11.23 23.26
CA ASP A 385 1.74 -10.96 24.27
C ASP A 385 2.99 -11.82 24.04
N TRP A 386 2.87 -13.04 23.50
CA TRP A 386 4.05 -13.83 23.12
C TRP A 386 4.93 -13.07 22.11
N LEU A 387 4.33 -12.53 21.04
CA LEU A 387 5.07 -11.75 20.05
C LEU A 387 5.72 -10.51 20.69
N PHE A 388 4.93 -9.73 21.43
CA PHE A 388 5.39 -8.51 22.08
C PHE A 388 6.58 -8.78 23.02
N GLU A 389 6.46 -9.78 23.88
CA GLU A 389 7.49 -10.13 24.87
C GLU A 389 8.78 -10.61 24.21
N ARG A 390 8.71 -11.47 23.20
CA ARG A 390 9.91 -11.95 22.49
C ARG A 390 10.62 -10.83 21.72
N VAL A 391 9.87 -9.91 21.11
CA VAL A 391 10.43 -8.72 20.44
C VAL A 391 11.07 -7.79 21.47
N ARG A 392 10.43 -7.58 22.61
CA ARG A 392 10.93 -6.76 23.72
C ARG A 392 12.25 -7.29 24.26
N GLU A 393 12.30 -8.57 24.62
CA GLU A 393 13.52 -9.25 25.12
C GLU A 393 14.69 -9.18 24.14
N SER A 394 14.38 -9.20 22.84
CA SER A 394 15.41 -9.13 21.79
C SER A 394 16.00 -7.72 21.61
N LEU A 395 15.28 -6.66 22.01
CA LEU A 395 15.60 -5.27 21.65
C LEU A 395 15.94 -4.38 22.85
N GLU A 396 15.39 -4.64 24.03
CA GLU A 396 15.69 -3.89 25.25
C GLU A 396 17.18 -3.96 25.66
N PRO A 397 17.89 -5.11 25.55
CA PRO A 397 19.34 -5.17 25.80
C PRO A 397 20.16 -4.26 24.88
N LEU A 398 19.57 -3.81 23.76
CA LEU A 398 20.19 -2.90 22.79
C LEU A 398 19.80 -1.44 23.03
N HIS A 399 19.22 -1.14 24.19
CA HIS A 399 18.72 0.17 24.63
C HIS A 399 17.58 0.74 23.76
N LEU A 400 16.76 -0.13 23.18
CA LEU A 400 15.58 0.25 22.41
C LEU A 400 14.34 0.04 23.28
N LYS A 401 13.59 1.13 23.54
CA LYS A 401 12.36 1.04 24.33
C LYS A 401 11.20 0.57 23.45
N VAL A 402 10.62 -0.58 23.76
CA VAL A 402 9.46 -1.12 23.04
C VAL A 402 8.17 -0.70 23.74
N LEU A 403 7.26 -0.10 22.97
CA LEU A 403 5.96 0.37 23.41
C LEU A 403 4.87 -0.35 22.61
N ARG A 404 3.75 -0.64 23.26
CA ARG A 404 2.52 -1.13 22.62
C ARG A 404 1.35 -0.29 23.17
N PRO A 405 0.49 0.28 22.31
CA PRO A 405 -0.72 0.98 22.76
C PRO A 405 -1.63 0.06 23.59
N GLU A 406 -2.10 0.51 24.75
CA GLU A 406 -3.11 -0.21 25.54
C GLU A 406 -4.52 -0.14 24.90
N ALA A 407 -4.83 0.99 24.23
CA ALA A 407 -6.08 1.16 23.51
C ALA A 407 -6.14 0.22 22.30
N GLN A 408 -7.25 -0.54 22.19
CA GLN A 408 -7.50 -1.62 21.20
C GLN A 408 -6.71 -1.44 19.89
N PRO A 409 -5.57 -2.14 19.71
CA PRO A 409 -4.70 -2.01 18.51
C PRO A 409 -5.42 -2.37 17.21
N ASN A 410 -6.59 -3.02 17.31
CA ASN A 410 -7.47 -3.36 16.21
C ASN A 410 -8.14 -2.15 15.54
N LYS A 411 -7.90 -0.89 15.95
CA LYS A 411 -8.44 0.32 15.30
C LYS A 411 -7.37 1.27 14.75
N SER A 412 -6.09 0.93 14.85
CA SER A 412 -5.00 1.89 14.63
C SER A 412 -4.93 2.45 13.21
N VAL A 413 -5.02 1.60 12.19
CA VAL A 413 -4.76 2.01 10.81
C VAL A 413 -5.91 2.85 10.23
N ALA A 414 -7.17 2.47 10.44
CA ALA A 414 -8.31 3.23 9.91
C ALA A 414 -8.44 4.62 10.55
N ASP A 415 -8.30 4.72 11.89
CA ASP A 415 -8.29 6.00 12.59
C ASP A 415 -7.08 6.85 12.17
N GLY A 416 -5.92 6.21 12.06
CA GLY A 416 -4.70 6.80 11.57
C GLY A 416 -4.83 7.38 10.14
N ALA A 417 -5.54 6.69 9.26
CA ALA A 417 -5.80 7.11 7.89
C ALA A 417 -6.73 8.35 7.83
N VAL A 418 -7.74 8.43 8.69
CA VAL A 418 -8.53 9.67 8.82
C VAL A 418 -7.67 10.80 9.41
N SER A 419 -6.85 10.52 10.43
CA SER A 419 -5.92 11.53 10.97
C SER A 419 -4.91 12.00 9.93
N PHE A 420 -4.42 11.13 9.05
CA PHE A 420 -3.57 11.53 7.94
C PHE A 420 -4.26 12.54 7.04
N TYR A 421 -5.48 12.24 6.59
CA TYR A 421 -6.25 13.17 5.76
C TYR A 421 -6.46 14.53 6.45
N LEU A 422 -6.74 14.53 7.76
CA LEU A 422 -7.05 15.74 8.52
C LEU A 422 -5.83 16.55 8.95
N ASP A 423 -4.73 15.88 9.29
CA ASP A 423 -3.58 16.49 9.98
C ASP A 423 -2.33 16.59 9.10
N HIS A 424 -2.14 15.61 8.20
CA HIS A 424 -1.13 15.60 7.13
C HIS A 424 0.26 16.11 7.56
N PHE A 425 0.85 15.48 8.59
CA PHE A 425 2.07 15.99 9.22
C PHE A 425 3.37 15.30 8.77
N VAL A 426 3.31 14.20 8.02
CA VAL A 426 4.49 13.58 7.39
C VAL A 426 4.75 14.28 6.06
N ARG A 427 5.81 15.11 6.00
CA ARG A 427 6.07 15.98 4.84
C ARG A 427 7.27 15.56 4.00
N ASN A 428 8.06 14.64 4.52
CA ASN A 428 9.35 14.24 3.97
C ASN A 428 9.50 12.73 4.03
N ARG A 429 9.75 12.11 2.88
CA ARG A 429 9.92 10.66 2.71
C ARG A 429 11.31 10.32 2.21
N VAL A 430 11.79 9.11 2.46
CA VAL A 430 13.06 8.62 1.94
C VAL A 430 12.80 7.64 0.80
N SER A 431 13.36 7.90 -0.37
CA SER A 431 13.17 7.02 -1.54
C SER A 431 13.71 5.61 -1.29
N ASN A 432 12.84 4.60 -1.44
CA ASN A 432 13.23 3.18 -1.34
C ASN A 432 14.15 2.73 -2.50
N PHE A 433 14.01 3.37 -3.66
CA PHE A 433 14.67 2.95 -4.89
C PHE A 433 15.22 4.13 -5.68
N THR A 434 16.02 3.81 -6.69
CA THR A 434 16.43 4.79 -7.69
C THR A 434 15.42 4.79 -8.84
N TYR A 435 14.77 5.91 -9.10
CA TYR A 435 13.83 6.06 -10.22
C TYR A 435 14.47 6.82 -11.38
N GLY A 436 14.11 6.43 -12.59
CA GLY A 436 14.61 7.06 -13.81
C GLY A 436 13.93 6.51 -15.06
N THR A 437 14.33 7.01 -16.22
CA THR A 437 13.79 6.60 -17.52
C THR A 437 14.91 6.14 -18.44
N PHE A 438 14.65 5.08 -19.21
CA PHE A 438 15.50 4.73 -20.35
C PHE A 438 15.09 5.55 -21.56
N GLY A 439 16.07 6.03 -22.31
CA GLY A 439 15.80 6.72 -23.58
C GLY A 439 17.04 7.24 -24.27
N GLY A 440 16.79 7.89 -25.40
CA GLY A 440 17.81 8.64 -26.12
C GLY A 440 18.15 9.94 -25.39
N VAL A 441 19.42 10.19 -25.09
CA VAL A 441 19.89 11.47 -24.52
C VAL A 441 21.03 12.04 -25.35
N THR A 442 21.06 13.35 -25.56
CA THR A 442 22.19 13.99 -26.27
C THR A 442 23.51 13.65 -25.57
N TYR A 443 24.48 13.14 -26.32
CA TYR A 443 25.78 12.80 -25.77
C TYR A 443 26.51 14.09 -25.36
N THR A 444 27.13 14.07 -24.17
CA THR A 444 27.82 15.24 -23.61
C THR A 444 29.08 14.72 -22.91
N PRO A 445 30.26 14.88 -23.52
CA PRO A 445 31.51 14.29 -23.02
C PRO A 445 31.88 14.71 -21.58
N SER A 446 31.45 15.89 -21.14
CA SER A 446 31.70 16.38 -19.77
C SER A 446 30.89 15.64 -18.70
N ILE A 447 29.81 14.92 -19.07
CA ILE A 447 29.02 14.11 -18.15
C ILE A 447 29.70 12.76 -17.99
N LYS A 448 30.28 12.50 -16.80
CA LYS A 448 31.01 11.25 -16.49
C LYS A 448 30.21 9.98 -16.82
N GLY A 449 28.90 10.00 -16.56
CA GLY A 449 27.99 8.89 -16.88
C GLY A 449 27.86 8.65 -18.39
N HIS A 450 27.81 9.71 -19.20
CA HIS A 450 27.75 9.61 -20.65
C HIS A 450 29.04 9.03 -21.22
N LYS A 451 30.19 9.56 -20.77
CA LYS A 451 31.51 9.09 -21.19
C LYS A 451 31.68 7.60 -20.88
N LYS A 452 31.39 7.19 -19.64
CA LYS A 452 31.48 5.78 -19.22
C LYS A 452 30.54 4.88 -20.03
N TRP A 453 29.31 5.32 -20.29
CA TRP A 453 28.36 4.54 -21.10
C TRP A 453 28.90 4.30 -22.52
N ARG A 454 29.44 5.35 -23.16
CA ARG A 454 30.06 5.26 -24.48
C ARG A 454 31.29 4.37 -24.48
N GLU A 455 32.18 4.49 -23.49
CA GLU A 455 33.36 3.64 -23.33
C GLU A 455 32.99 2.15 -23.19
N CYS A 456 31.92 1.85 -22.42
CA CYS A 456 31.50 0.46 -22.20
C CYS A 456 30.79 -0.19 -23.40
N HIS A 457 30.11 0.59 -24.25
CA HIS A 457 29.25 0.04 -25.32
C HIS A 457 29.71 0.41 -26.74
N GLY A 458 30.79 1.19 -26.87
CA GLY A 458 31.39 1.56 -28.15
C GLY A 458 30.42 2.26 -29.10
N GLU A 459 30.48 1.92 -30.39
CA GLU A 459 29.62 2.50 -31.43
C GLU A 459 28.13 2.19 -31.23
N LYS A 460 27.81 1.05 -30.59
CA LYS A 460 26.41 0.68 -30.28
C LYS A 460 25.77 1.61 -29.24
N ALA A 461 26.60 2.34 -28.48
CA ALA A 461 26.16 3.29 -27.47
C ALA A 461 25.51 4.53 -28.06
N VAL A 462 25.79 4.87 -29.32
CA VAL A 462 25.46 6.17 -29.91
C VAL A 462 24.66 6.05 -31.20
N TYR A 463 23.93 7.10 -31.54
CA TYR A 463 23.28 7.29 -32.83
C TYR A 463 23.17 8.79 -33.14
N ILE A 464 22.95 9.13 -34.41
CA ILE A 464 22.62 10.50 -34.80
C ILE A 464 21.11 10.69 -34.69
N ASN A 465 20.68 11.62 -33.84
CA ASN A 465 19.26 11.91 -33.64
C ASN A 465 18.67 12.76 -34.79
N SER A 466 17.36 13.03 -34.76
CA SER A 466 16.66 13.83 -35.79
C SER A 466 17.20 15.26 -35.98
N LYS A 467 18.04 15.75 -35.06
CA LYS A 467 18.70 17.06 -35.14
C LYS A 467 20.10 16.99 -35.77
N GLY A 468 20.57 15.81 -36.16
CA GLY A 468 21.93 15.61 -36.64
C GLY A 468 22.99 15.58 -35.54
N VAL A 469 22.60 15.42 -34.27
CA VAL A 469 23.51 15.42 -33.12
C VAL A 469 23.66 14.00 -32.56
N GLU A 470 24.87 13.67 -32.11
CA GLU A 470 25.16 12.41 -31.45
C GLU A 470 24.39 12.28 -30.11
N ALA A 471 23.68 11.17 -29.95
CA ALA A 471 22.89 10.84 -28.78
C ALA A 471 23.21 9.43 -28.30
N LEU A 472 23.17 9.20 -26.99
CA LEU A 472 23.29 7.88 -26.39
C LEU A 472 21.99 7.09 -26.56
N ARG A 473 22.10 5.82 -26.90
CA ARG A 473 21.00 4.86 -26.97
C ARG A 473 20.78 4.20 -25.61
N ASP A 474 19.51 4.00 -25.24
CA ASP A 474 19.08 3.25 -24.04
C ASP A 474 19.78 3.68 -22.75
N TYR A 475 20.04 4.97 -22.61
CA TYR A 475 20.69 5.52 -21.42
C TYR A 475 19.68 5.66 -20.27
N PHE A 476 20.05 5.17 -19.07
CA PHE A 476 19.22 5.34 -17.88
C PHE A 476 19.46 6.71 -17.23
N THR A 477 18.50 7.61 -17.39
CA THR A 477 18.56 8.93 -16.75
C THR A 477 17.94 8.85 -15.36
N VAL A 478 18.78 8.97 -14.33
CA VAL A 478 18.33 8.99 -12.93
C VAL A 478 17.57 10.29 -12.64
N LEU A 479 16.35 10.16 -12.13
CA LEU A 479 15.52 11.27 -11.66
C LEU A 479 15.59 11.38 -10.14
N LEU A 480 15.45 10.27 -9.42
CA LEU A 480 15.46 10.23 -7.97
C LEU A 480 16.38 9.11 -7.49
N PRO A 481 17.48 9.38 -6.76
CA PRO A 481 18.33 8.31 -6.23
C PRO A 481 17.74 7.63 -4.99
N LYS A 482 18.06 6.34 -4.81
CA LYS A 482 17.77 5.56 -3.58
C LYS A 482 18.32 6.28 -2.35
N GLY A 483 17.54 6.34 -1.28
CA GLY A 483 17.90 7.00 -0.03
C GLY A 483 17.75 8.53 -0.03
N ALA A 484 17.31 9.14 -1.13
CA ALA A 484 17.10 10.59 -1.16
C ALA A 484 15.90 11.00 -0.30
N LEU A 485 16.09 12.05 0.51
CA LEU A 485 15.01 12.70 1.24
C LEU A 485 14.22 13.63 0.29
N VAL A 486 12.92 13.41 0.20
CA VAL A 486 12.00 14.08 -0.71
C VAL A 486 10.87 14.74 0.07
N SER A 487 10.66 16.04 -0.13
CA SER A 487 9.46 16.73 0.33
C SER A 487 8.35 16.66 -0.72
N GLU A 488 7.09 16.75 -0.30
CA GLU A 488 5.89 16.68 -1.17
C GLU A 488 5.99 17.52 -2.45
N GLY A 489 6.32 18.81 -2.31
CA GLY A 489 6.44 19.73 -3.45
C GLY A 489 7.78 19.70 -4.19
N LYS A 490 8.69 18.78 -3.86
CA LYS A 490 10.01 18.73 -4.53
C LYS A 490 9.88 18.17 -5.94
N GLU A 491 10.22 19.00 -6.90
CA GLU A 491 10.23 18.66 -8.32
C GLU A 491 11.49 17.87 -8.72
N PHE A 492 11.30 16.83 -9.53
CA PHE A 492 12.37 16.12 -10.22
C PHE A 492 12.13 16.23 -11.72
N ARG A 493 13.01 16.95 -12.41
CA ARG A 493 12.81 17.32 -13.82
C ARG A 493 13.70 16.49 -14.74
N LEU A 494 13.08 15.79 -15.68
CA LEU A 494 13.74 15.39 -16.91
C LEU A 494 13.67 16.60 -17.86
N ARG A 495 14.80 17.30 -18.01
CA ARG A 495 14.85 18.54 -18.80
C ARG A 495 14.99 18.27 -20.27
N ASN A 496 14.43 19.17 -21.08
CA ASN A 496 14.56 19.13 -22.53
C ASN A 496 14.09 17.80 -23.14
N VAL A 497 12.99 17.24 -22.62
CA VAL A 497 12.28 16.16 -23.31
C VAL A 497 11.75 16.75 -24.61
N TYR A 498 12.09 16.14 -25.74
CA TYR A 498 11.60 16.59 -27.02
C TYR A 498 11.18 15.40 -27.88
N LEU A 499 10.11 15.61 -28.64
CA LEU A 499 9.78 14.78 -29.78
C LEU A 499 10.15 15.58 -31.02
N ALA A 500 10.84 14.94 -31.96
CA ALA A 500 11.23 15.57 -33.21
C ALA A 500 10.99 14.63 -34.39
N THR A 501 10.44 15.19 -35.45
CA THR A 501 10.23 14.50 -36.72
C THR A 501 10.90 15.27 -37.87
N ASN A 502 11.23 14.55 -38.94
CA ASN A 502 11.86 15.16 -40.12
C ASN A 502 10.81 15.71 -41.09
N GLU A 503 11.26 16.45 -42.10
CA GLU A 503 10.41 17.05 -43.13
C GLU A 503 9.54 16.06 -43.92
N MET A 504 9.87 14.77 -43.93
CA MET A 504 9.12 13.73 -44.67
C MET A 504 7.91 13.19 -43.89
N ASP A 505 7.81 13.42 -42.58
CA ASP A 505 6.64 13.00 -41.78
C ASP A 505 5.53 14.05 -41.87
N THR A 506 4.66 13.86 -42.85
CA THR A 506 3.48 14.71 -43.09
C THR A 506 2.38 14.50 -42.05
N THR A 507 2.40 13.40 -41.31
CA THR A 507 1.33 13.05 -40.36
C THR A 507 1.47 13.74 -39.01
N LYS A 508 2.69 14.19 -38.67
CA LYS A 508 3.06 14.75 -37.36
C LYS A 508 2.77 13.85 -36.16
N LYS A 509 2.33 12.60 -36.35
CA LYS A 509 1.92 11.71 -35.24
C LYS A 509 3.05 11.52 -34.23
N ALA A 510 4.30 11.46 -34.71
CA ALA A 510 5.48 11.27 -33.87
C ALA A 510 5.76 12.41 -32.88
N ILE A 511 5.10 13.58 -33.01
CA ILE A 511 5.28 14.73 -32.11
C ILE A 511 4.03 15.10 -31.31
N LEU A 512 2.93 14.33 -31.44
CA LEU A 512 1.65 14.63 -30.77
C LEU A 512 1.45 13.86 -29.45
N GLU A 513 2.09 12.71 -29.28
CA GLU A 513 1.99 11.91 -28.07
C GLU A 513 3.39 11.46 -27.61
N ALA A 514 3.75 11.78 -26.37
CA ALA A 514 4.97 11.33 -25.74
C ALA A 514 4.69 10.15 -24.80
N GLY A 515 5.49 9.10 -24.90
CA GLY A 515 5.48 7.97 -23.97
C GLY A 515 6.85 7.78 -23.32
N ALA A 516 6.91 7.75 -21.99
CA ALA A 516 8.11 7.43 -21.22
C ALA A 516 7.81 6.36 -20.18
N VAL A 517 8.63 5.32 -20.08
CA VAL A 517 8.46 4.31 -19.03
C VAL A 517 9.35 4.68 -17.85
N LEU A 518 8.72 4.99 -16.71
CA LEU A 518 9.41 5.16 -15.45
C LEU A 518 9.83 3.78 -14.94
N HIS A 519 11.13 3.63 -14.70
CA HIS A 519 11.71 2.42 -14.13
C HIS A 519 12.26 2.70 -12.74
N CYS A 520 12.22 1.67 -11.92
CA CYS A 520 12.82 1.59 -10.61
C CYS A 520 14.01 0.63 -10.68
N TYR A 521 15.20 1.07 -10.25
CA TYR A 521 16.35 0.22 -10.03
C TYR A 521 16.36 -0.31 -8.59
N ARG A 522 16.29 -1.63 -8.45
CA ARG A 522 16.19 -2.38 -7.18
C ARG A 522 17.53 -2.98 -6.72
N GLY A 523 18.59 -2.86 -7.50
CA GLY A 523 19.89 -3.42 -7.13
C GLY A 523 20.52 -2.74 -5.91
N ASP A 524 21.39 -3.48 -5.21
CA ASP A 524 22.11 -3.01 -4.01
C ASP A 524 23.52 -2.47 -4.33
N ARG A 525 23.95 -2.58 -5.59
CA ARG A 525 25.22 -2.05 -6.08
C ARG A 525 25.06 -0.64 -6.64
N LYS A 526 26.20 0.00 -6.93
CA LYS A 526 26.21 1.24 -7.72
C LYS A 526 25.55 0.97 -9.07
N LEU A 527 24.63 1.83 -9.48
CA LEU A 527 23.83 1.70 -10.71
C LEU A 527 24.61 1.05 -11.87
N MET A 528 24.17 -0.15 -12.25
CA MET A 528 24.72 -0.94 -13.36
C MET A 528 23.89 -0.73 -14.64
N SER A 529 24.41 -1.13 -15.80
CA SER A 529 23.62 -1.05 -17.04
C SER A 529 22.50 -2.09 -17.05
N LYS A 530 21.41 -1.81 -17.78
CA LYS A 530 20.30 -2.77 -17.95
C LYS A 530 20.76 -4.10 -18.57
N GLN A 531 21.82 -4.08 -19.39
CA GLN A 531 22.37 -5.28 -20.00
C GLN A 531 23.13 -6.14 -18.99
N GLN A 532 23.71 -5.53 -17.95
CA GLN A 532 24.44 -6.24 -16.90
C GLN A 532 23.49 -6.82 -15.83
N GLU A 533 22.44 -6.08 -15.48
CA GLU A 533 21.50 -6.48 -14.43
C GLU A 533 20.04 -6.17 -14.83
N PRO A 534 19.50 -6.82 -15.88
CA PRO A 534 18.15 -6.51 -16.39
C PRO A 534 17.07 -6.71 -15.32
N GLU A 535 17.20 -7.76 -14.50
CA GLU A 535 16.30 -8.10 -13.41
C GLU A 535 16.24 -7.04 -12.30
N SER A 536 17.25 -6.18 -12.22
CA SER A 536 17.27 -5.08 -11.25
C SER A 536 16.45 -3.87 -11.69
N PHE A 537 15.97 -3.81 -12.94
CA PHE A 537 15.15 -2.71 -13.44
C PHE A 537 13.69 -3.15 -13.61
N THR A 538 12.81 -2.69 -12.71
CA THR A 538 11.38 -2.96 -12.81
C THR A 538 10.65 -1.75 -13.40
N PRO A 539 9.83 -1.91 -14.45
CA PRO A 539 8.94 -0.85 -14.88
C PRO A 539 7.90 -0.54 -13.78
N VAL A 540 7.70 0.75 -13.50
CA VAL A 540 6.73 1.24 -12.50
C VAL A 540 5.43 1.64 -13.18
N CYS A 541 5.53 2.52 -14.17
CA CYS A 541 4.41 3.00 -14.96
C CYS A 541 4.90 3.58 -16.30
N THR A 542 3.99 3.67 -17.25
CA THR A 542 4.16 4.44 -18.48
C THR A 542 3.51 5.79 -18.30
N ILE A 543 4.29 6.83 -18.48
CA ILE A 543 3.90 8.24 -18.54
C ILE A 543 3.49 8.50 -19.99
N VAL A 544 2.21 8.74 -20.23
CA VAL A 544 1.69 9.14 -21.55
C VAL A 544 1.23 10.58 -21.46
N ALA A 545 1.64 11.42 -22.42
CA ALA A 545 1.25 12.83 -22.45
C ALA A 545 0.92 13.30 -23.87
N ASN A 546 -0.17 14.07 -23.98
CA ASN A 546 -0.54 14.78 -25.20
C ASN A 546 0.31 16.06 -25.32
N MET A 547 1.01 16.18 -26.45
CA MET A 547 1.98 17.24 -26.74
C MET A 547 1.41 18.37 -27.62
N GLU A 548 0.14 18.27 -28.03
CA GLU A 548 -0.52 19.18 -28.99
C GLU A 548 -0.56 20.65 -28.53
N ARG A 549 -0.52 20.90 -27.23
CA ARG A 549 -0.49 22.26 -26.66
C ARG A 549 0.91 22.86 -26.54
N ILE A 550 1.96 22.05 -26.69
CA ILE A 550 3.35 22.51 -26.54
C ILE A 550 3.80 23.14 -27.85
N PRO A 551 4.28 24.39 -27.90
CA PRO A 551 4.65 25.05 -29.14
C PRO A 551 5.54 24.21 -30.06
N GLU A 552 5.16 24.12 -31.34
CA GLU A 552 5.97 23.50 -32.39
C GLU A 552 7.07 24.49 -32.81
N VAL A 553 8.32 24.03 -32.80
CA VAL A 553 9.48 24.77 -33.28
C VAL A 553 10.01 24.08 -34.53
N VAL A 554 10.34 24.86 -35.56
CA VAL A 554 10.99 24.36 -36.78
C VAL A 554 12.47 24.72 -36.72
N GLY A 555 13.33 23.72 -36.83
CA GLY A 555 14.78 23.89 -36.85
C GLY A 555 15.42 23.36 -38.13
N LYS A 556 16.71 23.63 -38.30
CA LYS A 556 17.55 23.07 -39.38
C LYS A 556 18.70 22.27 -38.78
N THR A 557 19.00 21.10 -39.35
CA THR A 557 20.19 20.31 -38.99
C THR A 557 21.45 20.99 -39.55
N PRO A 558 22.66 20.59 -39.11
CA PRO A 558 23.92 21.06 -39.70
C PRO A 558 24.02 20.82 -41.21
N GLN A 559 23.32 19.81 -41.74
CA GLN A 559 23.25 19.47 -43.16
C GLN A 559 22.12 20.20 -43.90
N GLY A 560 21.45 21.17 -43.26
CA GLY A 560 20.40 22.01 -43.87
C GLY A 560 19.00 21.39 -43.93
N ARG A 561 18.81 20.15 -43.46
CA ARG A 561 17.49 19.49 -43.45
C ARG A 561 16.59 20.09 -42.39
N GLN A 562 15.30 20.24 -42.67
CA GLN A 562 14.37 20.74 -41.67
C GLN A 562 13.90 19.65 -40.71
N TYR A 563 13.69 20.03 -39.45
CA TYR A 563 13.02 19.19 -38.47
C TYR A 563 11.97 20.01 -37.72
N ARG A 564 10.91 19.33 -37.27
CA ARG A 564 9.90 19.89 -36.38
C ARG A 564 10.10 19.30 -35.00
N GLU A 565 10.00 20.11 -33.96
CA GLU A 565 10.12 19.66 -32.59
C GLU A 565 9.05 20.25 -31.68
N ARG A 566 8.71 19.49 -30.64
CA ARG A 566 8.01 20.00 -29.46
C ARG A 566 8.85 19.66 -28.25
N LYS A 567 9.12 20.67 -27.42
CA LYS A 567 10.09 20.58 -26.33
C LYS A 567 9.46 20.99 -25.01
N CYS A 568 9.61 20.16 -23.99
CA CYS A 568 9.15 20.41 -22.64
C CYS A 568 10.10 19.79 -21.60
N ASP A 569 9.79 20.00 -20.33
CA ASP A 569 10.32 19.25 -19.21
C ASP A 569 9.23 18.30 -18.72
N LEU A 570 9.61 17.06 -18.39
CA LEU A 570 8.77 16.15 -17.62
C LEU A 570 9.13 16.36 -16.14
N VAL A 571 8.15 16.76 -15.33
CA VAL A 571 8.30 17.06 -13.91
C VAL A 571 7.64 15.94 -13.12
N LEU A 572 8.37 15.29 -12.22
CA LEU A 572 7.86 14.24 -11.35
C LEU A 572 7.91 14.67 -9.88
N TYR A 573 6.91 14.24 -9.12
CA TYR A 573 6.80 14.43 -7.68
C TYR A 573 6.71 13.07 -7.01
N PHE A 574 7.63 12.82 -6.06
CA PHE A 574 7.75 11.55 -5.34
C PHE A 574 7.48 11.69 -3.84
N GLY A 575 7.08 12.87 -3.36
CA GLY A 575 6.91 13.12 -1.92
C GLY A 575 5.57 12.64 -1.35
N ASN A 576 4.62 12.25 -2.21
CA ASN A 576 3.34 11.67 -1.83
C ASN A 576 3.37 10.13 -1.93
N THR A 577 2.34 9.46 -1.40
CA THR A 577 2.15 8.01 -1.54
C THR A 577 2.04 7.56 -3.00
N GLU A 578 1.51 8.45 -3.86
CA GLU A 578 1.44 8.25 -5.30
C GLU A 578 2.38 9.19 -6.04
N ILE A 579 2.97 8.70 -7.13
CA ILE A 579 3.81 9.51 -8.01
C ILE A 579 2.90 10.42 -8.82
N ARG A 580 3.23 11.71 -8.89
CA ARG A 580 2.56 12.67 -9.78
C ARG A 580 3.52 13.09 -10.88
N ALA A 581 2.99 13.32 -12.08
CA ALA A 581 3.74 13.79 -13.23
C ALA A 581 3.06 15.02 -13.84
N GLU A 582 3.87 15.97 -14.33
CA GLU A 582 3.45 17.19 -15.02
C GLU A 582 4.35 17.47 -16.24
N LEU A 583 3.83 18.18 -17.24
CA LEU A 583 4.65 18.76 -18.31
C LEU A 583 4.80 20.27 -18.10
N SER A 584 6.01 20.78 -18.32
CA SER A 584 6.34 22.20 -18.19
C SER A 584 7.09 22.68 -19.44
N TRP A 585 6.71 23.81 -20.03
CA TRP A 585 7.41 24.40 -21.18
C TRP A 585 7.47 25.92 -21.05
N LYS A 586 8.21 26.55 -21.95
CA LYS A 586 8.28 28.02 -22.05
C LYS A 586 7.39 28.51 -23.18
N GLU A 587 6.60 29.52 -22.91
CA GLU A 587 5.75 30.20 -23.89
C GLU A 587 5.81 31.70 -23.60
N ASN A 588 6.13 32.51 -24.61
CA ASN A 588 6.23 33.97 -24.49
C ASN A 588 7.12 34.45 -23.32
N VAL A 589 8.27 33.79 -23.12
CA VAL A 589 9.26 34.07 -22.04
C VAL A 589 8.75 33.78 -20.61
N CYS A 590 7.50 33.32 -20.46
CA CYS A 590 6.95 32.82 -19.20
C CYS A 590 7.07 31.29 -19.11
N PHE A 591 7.24 30.77 -17.89
CA PHE A 591 7.08 29.34 -17.65
C PHE A 591 5.59 29.03 -17.58
N VAL A 592 5.12 28.20 -18.52
CA VAL A 592 3.77 27.66 -18.47
C VAL A 592 3.90 26.23 -17.97
N SER A 593 3.31 25.96 -16.80
CA SER A 593 3.11 24.60 -16.31
C SER A 593 1.62 24.33 -16.46
N VAL A 594 1.27 23.43 -17.37
CA VAL A 594 -0.13 23.13 -17.64
C VAL A 594 -0.48 21.82 -16.95
N PHE A 595 -1.31 21.91 -15.90
CA PHE A 595 -2.10 20.79 -15.41
C PHE A 595 -3.43 20.72 -16.17
N HIS A 596 -3.38 20.67 -17.50
CA HIS A 596 -4.55 20.48 -18.38
C HIS A 596 -4.09 19.66 -19.59
N GLY A 597 -3.86 18.38 -19.32
CA GLY A 597 -3.43 17.36 -20.25
C GLY A 597 -3.13 16.12 -19.42
N GLN A 598 -3.86 15.04 -19.66
CA GLN A 598 -3.78 13.82 -18.87
C GLN A 598 -2.34 13.28 -18.95
N LEU A 599 -1.62 13.29 -17.83
CA LEU A 599 -0.46 12.43 -17.63
C LEU A 599 -1.00 11.11 -17.10
N ILE A 600 -1.34 10.21 -18.02
CA ILE A 600 -1.82 8.89 -17.63
C ILE A 600 -0.59 8.11 -17.19
N LEU A 601 -0.50 7.83 -15.89
CA LEU A 601 0.37 6.78 -15.39
C LEU A 601 -0.34 5.45 -15.66
N ILE A 602 0.01 4.80 -16.77
CA ILE A 602 -0.46 3.44 -17.06
C ILE A 602 0.48 2.48 -16.31
N PRO A 603 0.06 1.88 -15.18
CA PRO A 603 0.85 0.82 -14.56
C PRO A 603 1.07 -0.32 -15.58
N LEU A 604 2.31 -0.80 -15.69
CA LEU A 604 2.63 -1.89 -16.59
C LEU A 604 2.25 -3.23 -15.94
N PHE A 605 1.21 -3.87 -16.47
CA PHE A 605 0.79 -5.20 -16.04
C PHE A 605 1.44 -6.27 -16.92
N SER A 606 2.09 -7.26 -16.30
CA SER A 606 2.42 -8.52 -16.97
C SER A 606 1.21 -9.46 -16.89
N SER A 607 0.29 -9.38 -17.84
CA SER A 607 -0.66 -10.46 -18.09
C SER A 607 -0.81 -10.63 -19.60
N GLY A 608 -0.46 -11.82 -20.10
CA GLY A 608 -0.68 -12.21 -21.47
C GLY A 608 -2.17 -12.18 -21.78
N ASN A 609 -2.60 -11.11 -22.46
CA ASN A 609 -3.65 -11.04 -23.46
C ASN A 609 -4.03 -9.56 -23.61
N GLY A 610 -3.63 -8.99 -24.75
CA GLY A 610 -3.81 -7.59 -25.05
C GLY A 610 -5.29 -7.19 -25.10
N LYS A 611 -5.69 -6.36 -24.15
CA LYS A 611 -6.67 -5.29 -24.37
C LYS A 611 -6.11 -4.02 -23.74
N LYS A 612 -5.72 -3.06 -24.59
CA LYS A 612 -5.36 -1.70 -24.16
C LYS A 612 -6.63 -1.05 -23.58
N VAL A 613 -6.64 -0.77 -22.28
CA VAL A 613 -7.67 0.07 -21.67
C VAL A 613 -7.21 1.51 -21.84
N SER A 614 -7.89 2.25 -22.72
CA SER A 614 -7.71 3.69 -22.91
C SER A 614 -8.53 4.45 -21.87
N PHE A 615 -7.92 5.36 -21.14
CA PHE A 615 -8.65 6.35 -20.34
C PHE A 615 -8.64 7.67 -21.14
N MET A 616 -9.82 8.19 -21.53
CA MET A 616 -9.98 9.41 -22.34
C MET A 616 -11.03 10.36 -21.73
N SER A 617 -10.65 11.65 -21.59
CA SER A 617 -11.31 12.94 -22.02
C SER A 617 -12.79 13.21 -21.61
N LEU A 618 -13.35 14.41 -21.31
CA LEU A 618 -13.13 15.89 -21.44
C LEU A 618 -14.38 16.58 -20.77
N PRO A 619 -14.68 17.90 -20.94
CA PRO A 619 -14.01 19.15 -20.55
C PRO A 619 -14.69 19.78 -19.29
N LEU A 620 -14.10 20.84 -18.69
CA LEU A 620 -14.89 21.75 -17.84
C LEU A 620 -14.72 23.20 -18.27
N HIS A 621 -15.90 23.83 -18.39
CA HIS A 621 -16.15 25.19 -18.83
C HIS A 621 -15.47 26.23 -17.94
N LYS A 622 -15.10 27.35 -18.58
CA LYS A 622 -14.82 28.62 -17.90
C LYS A 622 -16.02 29.03 -17.05
N GLY A 623 -15.74 29.37 -15.79
CA GLY A 623 -16.63 30.06 -14.85
C GLY A 623 -15.79 30.59 -13.70
#